data_AF-A0A960KAM0-F1
#
_entry.id   AF-A0A960KAM0-F1
#
_cell.length_a   1.000
_cell.length_b   1.000
_cell.length_c   1.000
_cell.angle_alpha   90.00
_cell.angle_beta   90.00
_cell.angle_gamma   90.00
#
_symmetry.space_group_name_H-M   'P 1'
#
loop_
_entity.id
_entity.type
_entity.pdbx_description
1 polymer ?
#
loop_
_entity_poly.entity_id
_entity_poly.type
_entity_poly.pdbx_seq_one_letter_code
_entity_poly.pdbx_strand_id
1 'polypeptide(L)'
;MAAAAPAPSGGSRSVLGGIVSIVGGILTLVGVFSGWVTLGPSGSTVTDSGWSLTSGDGYLKSSNPYLLVALGAVAVVVGVLLLLGVARPVARIAAIAVGIGIVAAVAVNWMSISSFVEDNFQSDFQAKTAIGFYLAIAGGIVTAVGALL
;
A
#
# COMPACT_ATOMS: atom_id res chain seq x y z
N MET A 1 52.94 -12.48 -10.77
CA MET A 1 52.22 -11.59 -9.83
C MET A 1 50.73 -11.76 -10.08
N ALA A 2 49.99 -12.34 -9.13
CA ALA A 2 48.53 -12.39 -9.22
C ALA A 2 47.99 -11.02 -8.82
N ALA A 3 47.15 -10.41 -9.68
CA ALA A 3 46.50 -9.15 -9.36
C ALA A 3 45.56 -9.34 -8.16
N ALA A 4 45.66 -8.45 -7.18
CA ALA A 4 44.75 -8.45 -6.03
C ALA A 4 43.31 -8.28 -6.52
N ALA A 5 42.41 -9.16 -6.07
CA ALA A 5 40.99 -9.05 -6.37
C ALA A 5 40.46 -7.68 -5.88
N PRO A 6 39.64 -6.97 -6.67
CA PRO A 6 39.11 -5.69 -6.27
C PRO A 6 38.30 -5.86 -4.97
N ALA A 7 38.57 -5.00 -3.98
CA ALA A 7 37.80 -4.99 -2.75
C ALA A 7 36.31 -4.78 -3.09
N PRO A 8 35.38 -5.53 -2.47
CA PRO A 8 33.96 -5.30 -2.69
C PRO A 8 33.68 -3.83 -2.35
N SER A 9 33.18 -3.08 -3.33
CA SER A 9 32.73 -1.72 -3.11
C SER A 9 31.62 -1.78 -2.07
N GLY A 10 31.92 -1.34 -0.84
CA GLY A 10 30.94 -1.27 0.22
C GLY A 10 29.76 -0.46 -0.27
N GLY A 11 28.63 -1.12 -0.50
CA GLY A 11 27.42 -0.48 -0.98
C GLY A 11 27.05 0.63 -0.01
N SER A 12 27.15 1.88 -0.45
CA SER A 12 26.72 3.04 0.33
C SER A 12 25.29 2.79 0.84
N ARG A 13 25.03 2.94 2.13
CA ARG A 13 23.70 2.70 2.72
C ARG A 13 22.71 3.75 2.20
N SER A 14 21.49 3.37 1.82
CA SER A 14 20.41 4.35 1.57
C SER A 14 19.56 4.50 2.83
N VAL A 15 20.07 5.25 3.80
CA VAL A 15 19.37 5.48 5.07
C VAL A 15 18.07 6.23 4.83
N LEU A 16 18.10 7.30 4.03
CA LEU A 16 16.92 8.09 3.71
C LEU A 16 15.89 7.26 2.91
N GLY A 17 16.33 6.55 1.86
CA GLY A 17 15.43 5.71 1.07
C GLY A 17 14.79 4.59 1.89
N GLY A 18 15.55 3.94 2.77
CA GLY A 18 15.03 2.93 3.68
C GLY A 18 13.97 3.47 4.65
N ILE A 19 14.23 4.63 5.29
CA ILE A 19 13.26 5.28 6.18
C ILE A 19 11.98 5.65 5.42
N VAL A 20 12.12 6.27 4.25
CA VAL A 20 10.99 6.68 3.41
C VAL A 20 10.16 5.47 3.00
N SER A 21 10.79 4.36 2.60
CA SER A 21 10.06 3.13 2.27
C SER A 21 9.36 2.49 3.48
N ILE A 22 9.96 2.53 4.67
CA ILE A 22 9.31 2.06 5.91
C ILE A 22 8.07 2.90 6.22
N VAL A 23 8.18 4.24 6.15
CA VAL A 23 7.05 5.14 6.36
C VAL A 23 5.94 4.86 5.34
N GLY A 24 6.30 4.65 4.07
CA GLY A 24 5.35 4.24 3.03
C GLY A 24 4.58 2.98 3.39
N GLY A 25 5.29 1.91 3.80
CA GLY A 25 4.66 0.66 4.23
C GLY A 25 3.73 0.85 5.44
N ILE A 26 4.16 1.64 6.44
CA ILE A 26 3.33 1.95 7.62
C ILE A 26 2.07 2.72 7.21
N LEU A 27 2.18 3.73 6.33
CA LEU A 27 1.01 4.48 5.84
C LEU A 27 0.03 3.57 5.10
N THR A 28 0.53 2.59 4.34
CA THR A 28 -0.32 1.57 3.72
C THR A 28 -1.09 0.76 4.75
N LEU A 29 -0.41 0.26 5.78
CA LEU A 29 -1.05 -0.50 6.85
C LEU A 29 -2.08 0.33 7.61
N VAL A 30 -1.71 1.54 8.05
CA VAL A 30 -2.63 2.47 8.71
C VAL A 30 -3.83 2.77 7.83
N GLY A 31 -3.60 2.98 6.53
CA GLY A 31 -4.66 3.18 5.55
C GLY A 31 -5.68 2.05 5.52
N VAL A 32 -5.23 0.79 5.48
CA VAL A 32 -6.12 -0.39 5.45
C VAL A 32 -6.99 -0.51 6.71
N PHE A 33 -6.44 -0.19 7.88
CA PHE A 33 -7.18 -0.23 9.14
C PHE A 33 -7.98 1.04 9.45
N SER A 34 -7.79 2.10 8.66
CA SER A 34 -8.54 3.35 8.76
C SER A 34 -9.81 3.31 7.90
N GLY A 35 -10.72 4.27 8.12
CA GLY A 35 -11.94 4.41 7.32
C GLY A 35 -11.62 4.52 5.83
N TRP A 36 -12.06 3.53 5.06
CA TRP A 36 -11.69 3.30 3.67
C TRP A 36 -12.78 3.72 2.69
N VAL A 37 -14.02 3.30 2.99
CA VAL A 37 -15.20 3.62 2.19
C VAL A 37 -16.31 4.08 3.11
N THR A 38 -17.03 5.10 2.65
CA THR A 38 -18.26 5.57 3.27
C THR A 38 -19.42 5.15 2.38
N LEU A 39 -20.35 4.39 2.94
CA LEU A 39 -21.50 3.79 2.24
C LEU A 39 -22.80 4.31 2.85
N GLY A 40 -23.78 4.61 2.01
CA GLY A 40 -25.14 4.92 2.47
C GLY A 40 -25.88 5.95 1.61
N PRO A 41 -27.18 6.13 1.87
CA PRO A 41 -27.97 7.21 1.30
C PRO A 41 -27.49 8.58 1.82
N SER A 42 -27.79 9.64 1.07
CA SER A 42 -27.40 11.03 1.37
C SER A 42 -28.01 11.54 2.69
N GLY A 43 -27.37 11.20 3.82
CA GLY A 43 -27.79 11.62 5.17
C GLY A 43 -27.69 10.53 6.24
N SER A 44 -27.40 9.27 5.88
CA SER A 44 -27.18 8.18 6.84
C SER A 44 -26.06 7.26 6.33
N THR A 45 -24.83 7.78 6.41
CA THR A 45 -23.64 7.08 5.91
C THR A 45 -22.88 6.39 7.03
N VAL A 46 -22.37 5.20 6.76
CA VAL A 46 -21.45 4.46 7.63
C VAL A 46 -20.08 4.43 6.95
N THR A 47 -19.02 4.72 7.71
CA THR A 47 -17.65 4.59 7.22
C THR A 47 -17.06 3.27 7.70
N ASP A 48 -16.74 2.41 6.75
CA ASP A 48 -16.10 1.12 6.98
C ASP A 48 -14.60 1.21 6.73
N SER A 49 -13.83 0.53 7.57
CA SER A 49 -12.40 0.34 7.35
C SER A 49 -12.13 -0.62 6.20
N GLY A 50 -10.92 -0.59 5.62
CA GLY A 50 -10.53 -1.55 4.60
C GLY A 50 -10.58 -2.98 5.16
N TRP A 51 -10.13 -3.16 6.41
CA TRP A 51 -10.15 -4.46 7.08
C TRP A 51 -11.56 -4.99 7.34
N SER A 52 -12.54 -4.16 7.72
CA SER A 52 -13.92 -4.62 7.95
C SER A 52 -14.62 -5.12 6.69
N LEU A 53 -14.14 -4.72 5.49
CA LEU A 53 -14.59 -5.31 4.22
C LEU A 53 -14.18 -6.78 4.04
N THR A 54 -13.30 -7.33 4.91
CA THR A 54 -12.91 -8.74 4.87
C THR A 54 -13.88 -9.67 5.60
N SER A 55 -14.50 -9.21 6.69
CA SER A 55 -15.47 -9.99 7.47
C SER A 55 -16.84 -10.03 6.80
N GLY A 56 -17.19 -8.98 6.03
CA GLY A 56 -18.36 -8.96 5.17
C GLY A 56 -19.64 -8.53 5.87
N ASP A 57 -19.54 -7.79 6.97
CA ASP A 57 -20.66 -7.55 7.89
C ASP A 57 -21.55 -6.35 7.50
N GLY A 58 -21.27 -5.69 6.37
CA GLY A 58 -21.98 -4.49 5.92
C GLY A 58 -22.77 -4.72 4.63
N TYR A 59 -22.12 -4.57 3.47
CA TYR A 59 -22.78 -4.65 2.16
C TYR A 59 -21.80 -5.07 1.04
N LEU A 60 -20.53 -5.29 1.36
CA LEU A 60 -19.43 -5.52 0.42
C LEU A 60 -18.41 -6.47 1.05
N LYS A 61 -17.99 -7.51 0.32
CA LYS A 61 -16.90 -8.40 0.70
C LYS A 61 -15.75 -8.25 -0.28
N SER A 62 -14.55 -7.97 0.21
CA SER A 62 -13.35 -7.86 -0.62
C SER A 62 -12.16 -8.58 0.02
N SER A 63 -11.45 -9.39 -0.77
CA SER A 63 -10.19 -10.04 -0.36
C SER A 63 -8.97 -9.12 -0.49
N ASN A 64 -9.13 -7.96 -1.14
CA ASN A 64 -8.05 -7.02 -1.40
C ASN A 64 -7.37 -6.42 -0.15
N PRO A 65 -8.04 -6.25 1.02
CA PRO A 65 -7.37 -5.79 2.23
C PRO A 65 -6.25 -6.73 2.70
N TYR A 66 -6.38 -8.05 2.51
CA TYR A 66 -5.31 -9.00 2.82
C TYR A 66 -4.07 -8.77 1.95
N LEU A 67 -4.29 -8.55 0.64
CA LEU A 67 -3.20 -8.23 -0.29
C LEU A 67 -2.52 -6.92 0.09
N LEU A 68 -3.28 -5.88 0.45
CA LEU A 68 -2.73 -4.59 0.87
C LEU A 68 -1.95 -4.68 2.18
N VAL A 69 -2.41 -5.48 3.15
CA VAL A 69 -1.64 -5.75 4.38
C VAL A 69 -0.34 -6.49 4.06
N ALA A 70 -0.39 -7.51 3.21
CA ALA A 70 0.79 -8.25 2.79
C ALA A 70 1.79 -7.33 2.07
N LEU A 71 1.34 -6.53 1.12
CA LEU A 71 2.18 -5.56 0.40
C LEU A 71 2.74 -4.48 1.33
N GLY A 72 1.94 -3.97 2.28
CA GLY A 72 2.41 -3.03 3.30
C GLY A 72 3.50 -3.61 4.19
N ALA A 73 3.35 -4.87 4.62
CA ALA A 73 4.38 -5.58 5.39
C ALA A 73 5.66 -5.80 4.56
N VAL A 74 5.53 -6.21 3.29
CA VAL A 74 6.67 -6.35 2.38
C VAL A 74 7.36 -5.01 2.17
N ALA A 75 6.63 -3.90 2.02
CA ALA A 75 7.20 -2.56 1.90
C ALA A 75 8.07 -2.21 3.11
N VAL A 76 7.62 -2.52 4.34
CA VAL A 76 8.41 -2.33 5.57
C VAL A 76 9.68 -3.18 5.54
N VAL A 77 9.57 -4.47 5.21
CA VAL A 77 10.73 -5.38 5.14
C VAL A 77 11.75 -4.88 4.11
N VAL A 78 11.29 -4.49 2.92
CA VAL A 78 12.17 -3.95 1.87
C VAL A 78 12.82 -2.64 2.30
N GLY A 79 12.08 -1.76 2.99
CA GLY A 79 12.63 -0.54 3.56
C GLY A 79 13.73 -0.80 4.60
N VAL A 80 13.58 -1.84 5.44
CA VAL A 80 14.63 -2.30 6.35
C VAL A 80 15.86 -2.80 5.58
N LEU A 81 15.68 -3.59 4.51
CA LEU A 81 16.79 -4.05 3.67
C LEU A 81 17.56 -2.88 3.03
N LEU A 82 16.85 -1.86 2.53
CA LEU A 82 17.45 -0.64 2.00
C LEU A 82 18.24 0.13 3.06
N LEU A 83 17.69 0.23 4.28
CA LEU A 83 18.33 0.90 5.42
C LEU A 83 19.62 0.19 5.85
N LEU A 84 19.60 -1.14 5.88
CA LEU A 84 20.77 -1.96 6.19
C LEU A 84 21.78 -2.04 5.03
N GLY A 85 21.40 -1.59 3.83
CA GLY A 85 22.23 -1.66 2.62
C GLY A 85 22.36 -3.09 2.05
N VAL A 86 21.46 -3.99 2.42
CA VAL A 86 21.48 -5.40 2.00
C VAL A 86 20.79 -5.55 0.64
N ALA A 87 21.46 -6.22 -0.31
CA ALA A 87 20.92 -6.50 -1.65
C ALA A 87 20.29 -5.27 -2.34
N ARG A 88 20.92 -4.09 -2.20
CA ARG A 88 20.36 -2.77 -2.54
C ARG A 88 19.70 -2.70 -3.94
N PRO A 89 20.28 -3.23 -5.03
CA PRO A 89 19.62 -3.18 -6.34
C PRO A 89 18.29 -3.94 -6.35
N VAL A 90 18.26 -5.13 -5.74
CA VAL A 90 17.06 -5.97 -5.64
C VAL A 90 16.03 -5.31 -4.73
N ALA A 91 16.46 -4.79 -3.58
CA ALA A 91 15.57 -4.10 -2.65
C ALA A 91 14.94 -2.84 -3.27
N ARG A 92 15.67 -2.09 -4.12
CA ARG A 92 15.11 -0.94 -4.85
C ARG A 92 14.04 -1.35 -5.85
N ILE A 93 14.33 -2.36 -6.67
CA ILE A 93 13.36 -2.89 -7.63
C ILE A 93 12.11 -3.41 -6.89
N ALA A 94 12.31 -4.13 -5.80
CA ALA A 94 11.23 -4.62 -4.97
C ALA A 94 10.38 -3.48 -4.37
N ALA A 95 11.01 -2.41 -3.85
CA ALA A 95 10.28 -1.26 -3.31
C ALA A 95 9.44 -0.56 -4.38
N ILE A 96 9.96 -0.39 -5.59
CA ILE A 96 9.20 0.17 -6.72
C ILE A 96 8.02 -0.75 -7.08
N ALA A 97 8.28 -2.05 -7.27
CA ALA A 97 7.25 -3.01 -7.64
C ALA A 97 6.15 -3.11 -6.58
N VAL A 98 6.51 -3.12 -5.30
CA VAL A 98 5.58 -3.16 -4.16
C VAL A 98 4.78 -1.86 -4.10
N GLY A 99 5.43 -0.69 -4.23
CA GLY A 99 4.74 0.60 -4.22
C GLY A 99 3.70 0.72 -5.34
N ILE A 100 4.07 0.33 -6.57
CA ILE A 100 3.14 0.26 -7.71
C ILE A 100 2.04 -0.76 -7.46
N GLY A 101 2.39 -1.93 -6.93
CA GLY A 101 1.45 -3.00 -6.59
C GLY A 101 0.39 -2.55 -5.58
N ILE A 102 0.79 -1.77 -4.57
CA ILE A 102 -0.14 -1.16 -3.60
C ILE A 102 -1.12 -0.23 -4.32
N VAL A 103 -0.62 0.71 -5.12
CA VAL A 103 -1.49 1.67 -5.84
C VAL A 103 -2.46 0.95 -6.78
N ALA A 104 -1.97 -0.05 -7.53
CA ALA A 104 -2.80 -0.85 -8.41
C ALA A 104 -3.86 -1.65 -7.64
N ALA A 105 -3.49 -2.29 -6.53
CA ALA A 105 -4.42 -3.04 -5.68
C ALA A 105 -5.50 -2.13 -5.07
N VAL A 106 -5.15 -0.91 -4.66
CA VAL A 106 -6.11 0.08 -4.17
C VAL A 106 -7.07 0.52 -5.28
N ALA A 107 -6.55 0.82 -6.48
CA ALA A 107 -7.37 1.22 -7.61
C ALA A 107 -8.34 0.12 -8.05
N VAL A 108 -7.85 -1.12 -8.16
CA VAL A 108 -8.68 -2.29 -8.49
C VAL A 108 -9.77 -2.50 -7.42
N ASN A 109 -9.41 -2.39 -6.15
CA ASN A 109 -10.39 -2.51 -5.07
C ASN A 109 -11.48 -1.44 -5.15
N TRP A 110 -11.11 -0.20 -5.46
CA TRP A 110 -12.08 0.88 -5.63
C TRP A 110 -13.04 0.61 -6.79
N MET A 111 -12.50 0.21 -7.95
CA MET A 111 -13.32 -0.10 -9.12
C MET A 111 -14.34 -1.20 -8.82
N SER A 112 -13.94 -2.26 -8.10
CA SER A 112 -14.86 -3.33 -7.69
C SER A 112 -15.93 -2.86 -6.71
N ILE A 113 -15.57 -1.99 -5.76
CA ILE A 113 -16.53 -1.41 -4.81
C ILE A 113 -17.52 -0.49 -5.52
N SER A 114 -17.03 0.42 -6.36
CA SER A 114 -17.87 1.39 -7.06
C SER A 114 -18.81 0.71 -8.04
N SER A 115 -18.32 -0.27 -8.82
CA SER A 115 -19.16 -1.01 -9.76
C SER A 115 -20.22 -1.83 -9.03
N PHE A 116 -19.86 -2.52 -7.94
CA PHE A 116 -20.85 -3.26 -7.16
C PHE A 116 -21.93 -2.35 -6.60
N VAL A 117 -21.56 -1.17 -6.10
CA VAL A 117 -22.53 -0.22 -5.57
C VAL A 117 -23.45 0.32 -6.66
N GLU A 118 -22.89 0.67 -7.83
CA GLU A 118 -23.66 1.12 -8.99
C GLU A 118 -24.62 0.04 -9.52
N ASP A 119 -24.20 -1.22 -9.54
CA ASP A 119 -24.97 -2.33 -10.10
C ASP A 119 -26.07 -2.85 -9.15
N ASN A 120 -25.92 -2.70 -7.83
CA ASN A 120 -26.76 -3.39 -6.83
C ASN A 120 -27.61 -2.46 -5.96
N PHE A 121 -27.40 -1.14 -5.99
CA PHE A 121 -28.15 -0.20 -5.16
C PHE A 121 -28.86 0.88 -5.98
N GLN A 122 -29.84 1.52 -5.35
CA GLN A 122 -30.53 2.67 -5.93
C GLN A 122 -29.58 3.87 -6.06
N SER A 123 -29.85 4.79 -6.99
CA SER A 123 -28.97 5.90 -7.36
C SER A 123 -28.69 6.91 -6.22
N ASP A 124 -29.47 6.87 -5.15
CA ASP A 124 -29.30 7.65 -3.93
C ASP A 124 -28.27 7.03 -2.96
N PHE A 125 -27.94 5.74 -3.11
CA PHE A 125 -26.90 5.05 -2.35
C PHE A 125 -25.55 5.20 -3.04
N GLN A 126 -24.58 5.81 -2.35
CA GLN A 126 -23.27 6.14 -2.95
C GLN A 126 -22.11 5.56 -2.15
N ALA A 127 -21.06 5.15 -2.86
CA ALA A 127 -19.76 4.87 -2.30
C ALA A 127 -18.87 6.11 -2.39
N LYS A 128 -18.31 6.55 -1.26
CA LYS A 128 -17.31 7.63 -1.22
C LYS A 128 -16.02 7.13 -0.60
N THR A 129 -14.88 7.52 -1.16
CA THR A 129 -13.58 7.24 -0.57
C THR A 129 -13.44 7.97 0.77
N ALA A 130 -12.75 7.35 1.72
CA ALA A 130 -12.42 7.95 3.01
C ALA A 130 -10.89 8.01 3.22
N ILE A 131 -10.44 8.55 4.36
CA ILE A 131 -9.01 8.89 4.57
C ILE A 131 -8.07 7.69 4.41
N GLY A 132 -8.49 6.49 4.83
CA GLY A 132 -7.72 5.26 4.72
C GLY A 132 -7.35 4.90 3.28
N PHE A 133 -8.25 5.19 2.34
CA PHE A 133 -8.00 5.01 0.90
C PHE A 133 -6.80 5.85 0.44
N TYR A 134 -6.81 7.14 0.78
CA TYR A 134 -5.74 8.07 0.40
C TYR A 134 -4.42 7.74 1.11
N LEU A 135 -4.48 7.33 2.38
CA LEU A 135 -3.29 6.90 3.13
C LEU A 135 -2.63 5.68 2.49
N ALA A 136 -3.42 4.72 2.00
CA ALA A 136 -2.87 3.55 1.34
C ALA A 136 -2.21 3.86 0.00
N ILE A 137 -2.83 4.72 -0.82
CA ILE A 137 -2.23 5.21 -2.06
C ILE A 137 -0.94 5.98 -1.77
N ALA A 138 -0.99 6.92 -0.82
CA ALA A 138 0.17 7.69 -0.42
C ALA A 138 1.30 6.77 0.08
N GLY A 139 0.97 5.75 0.87
CA GLY A 139 1.93 4.75 1.33
C GLY A 139 2.60 3.98 0.20
N GLY A 140 1.84 3.59 -0.84
CA GLY A 140 2.40 2.96 -2.05
C GLY A 140 3.34 3.89 -2.82
N ILE A 141 2.94 5.14 -3.04
CA ILE A 141 3.76 6.16 -3.73
C ILE A 141 5.04 6.44 -2.94
N VAL A 142 4.92 6.68 -1.64
CA VAL A 142 6.06 6.95 -0.74
C VAL A 142 7.02 5.76 -0.73
N THR A 143 6.51 4.53 -0.73
CA THR A 143 7.33 3.32 -0.83
C THR A 143 8.18 3.31 -2.10
N ALA A 144 7.56 3.58 -3.26
CA ALA A 144 8.25 3.62 -4.55
C ALA A 144 9.27 4.76 -4.63
N VAL A 145 8.93 5.94 -4.11
CA VAL A 145 9.84 7.10 -4.06
C VAL A 145 11.04 6.81 -3.17
N GLY A 146 10.86 6.13 -2.04
CA GLY A 146 11.96 5.72 -1.15
C GLY A 146 13.02 4.87 -1.86
N ALA A 147 12.64 4.10 -2.89
CA ALA A 147 13.58 3.33 -3.69
C ALA A 147 14.52 4.18 -4.55
N LEU A 148 14.08 5.39 -4.93
CA LEU A 148 14.81 6.32 -5.79
C LEU A 148 15.84 7.16 -5.00
N LEU A 149 15.72 7.17 -3.68
CA LEU A 149 16.63 7.84 -2.74
C LEU A 149 17.79 6.91 -2.32
#